data_AF-A0A5A7VTX7-F1
#
_entry.id   AF-A0A5A7VTX7-F1
#
_cell.length_a   1.000
_cell.length_b   1.000
_cell.length_c   1.000
_cell.angle_alpha   90.00
_cell.angle_beta   90.00
_cell.angle_gamma   90.00
#
_symmetry.space_group_name_H-M   'P 1'
#
loop_
_entity.id
_entity.type
_entity.pdbx_description
1 polymer ?
#
loop_
_entity_poly.entity_id
_entity_poly.type
_entity_poly.pdbx_seq_one_letter_code
_entity_poly.pdbx_strand_id
1 'polypeptide(L)'
;MTCRNAGVGVGIMLWLALPMSAAILAGPVSAQIAPRLTGAAVIGQLESARHELAARAASAPHSSLAATSERLGKLADALRKSLGNDAEKPIDTLGKDVRGSAYRASAVVQRTRAYLDATSGCLDADVEAMAEALSTTVRLVADEDDSSKMQPVINGVETLDHRPLFVLHGAGKGPAFALVGANLFDAQCESPVVTATDGQGKLQSVQPSVTGVLPNRIELKVPDGAALAPGSYVLHVVAKHKAFLVGCSAQPQTIAAVQVAPPVKVSLSYGVAATCRAGGADRTLPPVTGTMPDLAGGIVAQQVAIDGCAEPVSYAITAKVTFGDGHSVSVGPISQVASAGITAGLPTGLSLSWDPSVRQIFVRPSATTCKGAY
;
A
#
# COMPACT_ATOMS: atom_id res chain seq x y z
N MET A 1 -34.74 4.87 -76.64
CA MET A 1 -34.17 4.11 -75.52
C MET A 1 -32.75 4.58 -75.29
N THR A 2 -32.51 4.96 -74.05
CA THR A 2 -31.36 5.68 -73.48
C THR A 2 -30.13 4.80 -73.30
N CYS A 3 -28.95 5.30 -73.67
CA CYS A 3 -27.70 4.98 -72.98
C CYS A 3 -26.79 6.23 -72.97
N ARG A 4 -26.30 6.55 -71.77
CA ARG A 4 -25.61 7.77 -71.35
C ARG A 4 -24.35 8.09 -72.17
N ASN A 5 -24.24 9.35 -72.57
CA ASN A 5 -23.00 10.05 -72.82
C ASN A 5 -22.39 10.52 -71.50
N ALA A 6 -21.06 10.40 -71.36
CA ALA A 6 -20.13 11.54 -71.35
C ALA A 6 -18.81 11.12 -70.69
N GLY A 7 -17.77 11.07 -71.51
CA GLY A 7 -16.40 10.89 -71.06
C GLY A 7 -15.67 12.21 -70.84
N VAL A 8 -14.49 12.05 -70.24
CA VAL A 8 -13.22 12.76 -70.46
C VAL A 8 -13.15 14.26 -70.12
N GLY A 9 -12.21 14.61 -69.24
CA GLY A 9 -11.33 15.74 -69.50
C GLY A 9 -10.84 16.58 -68.31
N VAL A 10 -9.59 16.31 -67.88
CA VAL A 10 -8.47 17.27 -67.68
C VAL A 10 -8.67 18.53 -66.81
N GLY A 11 -7.74 18.72 -65.86
CA GLY A 11 -7.03 20.01 -65.75
C GLY A 11 -7.23 20.87 -64.49
N ILE A 12 -6.27 20.76 -63.56
CA ILE A 12 -5.56 21.83 -62.83
C ILE A 12 -6.33 23.15 -62.58
N MET A 13 -6.57 23.50 -61.30
CA MET A 13 -6.25 24.85 -60.81
C MET A 13 -6.11 24.91 -59.28
N LEU A 14 -4.93 25.36 -58.88
CA LEU A 14 -4.50 25.75 -57.55
C LEU A 14 -5.28 27.02 -57.13
N TRP A 15 -6.04 27.00 -56.03
CA TRP A 15 -6.48 28.22 -55.35
C TRP A 15 -6.20 28.11 -53.85
N LEU A 16 -5.31 28.99 -53.39
CA LEU A 16 -4.99 29.28 -52.00
C LEU A 16 -6.19 29.93 -51.31
N ALA A 17 -6.63 29.36 -50.19
CA ALA A 17 -7.44 30.08 -49.21
C ALA A 17 -6.96 29.68 -47.80
N LEU A 18 -6.14 30.55 -47.21
CA LEU A 18 -5.86 30.56 -45.77
C LEU A 18 -7.14 30.94 -45.00
N PRO A 19 -7.51 30.22 -43.93
CA PRO A 19 -8.23 30.83 -42.82
C PRO A 19 -7.24 31.23 -41.72
N MET A 20 -7.38 32.49 -41.31
CA MET A 20 -6.58 33.21 -40.32
C MET A 20 -6.46 32.46 -39.00
N SER A 21 -5.24 32.48 -38.47
CA SER A 21 -4.88 32.11 -37.10
C SER A 21 -5.69 32.90 -36.08
N ALA A 22 -6.61 32.24 -35.38
CA ALA A 22 -7.12 32.73 -34.11
C ALA A 22 -6.03 32.49 -33.05
N ALA A 23 -5.25 33.52 -32.77
CA ALA A 23 -4.37 33.57 -31.62
C ALA A 23 -5.20 33.45 -30.34
N ILE A 24 -5.31 32.24 -29.80
CA ILE A 24 -5.76 32.02 -28.43
C ILE A 24 -4.65 32.61 -27.55
N LEU A 25 -4.94 33.77 -26.98
CA LEU A 25 -4.20 34.35 -25.86
C LEU A 25 -4.21 33.32 -24.73
N ALA A 26 -3.15 32.52 -24.64
CA ALA A 26 -2.82 31.76 -23.46
C ALA A 26 -2.47 32.78 -22.36
N GLY A 27 -3.50 33.21 -21.63
CA GLY A 27 -3.32 33.95 -20.39
C GLY A 27 -2.44 33.14 -19.45
N PRO A 28 -1.64 33.78 -18.59
CA PRO A 28 -0.80 33.08 -17.65
C PRO A 28 -1.70 32.17 -16.81
N VAL A 29 -1.40 30.87 -16.82
CA VAL A 29 -1.97 29.92 -15.87
C VAL A 29 -1.54 30.43 -14.50
N SER A 30 -2.44 31.14 -13.82
CA SER A 30 -2.26 31.52 -12.42
C SER A 30 -1.86 30.25 -11.69
N ALA A 31 -0.66 30.23 -11.12
CA ALA A 31 -0.24 29.17 -10.22
C ALA A 31 -1.30 29.08 -9.13
N GLN A 32 -2.19 28.10 -9.25
CA GLN A 32 -3.28 27.90 -8.33
C GLN A 32 -2.62 27.45 -7.03
N ILE A 33 -2.40 28.40 -6.11
CA ILE A 33 -1.83 28.13 -4.79
C ILE A 33 -2.71 27.06 -4.18
N ALA A 34 -2.14 25.88 -3.91
CA ALA A 34 -2.87 24.78 -3.29
C ALA A 34 -3.57 25.31 -2.03
N PRO A 35 -4.86 24.99 -1.81
CA PRO A 35 -5.58 25.44 -0.62
C PRO A 35 -4.77 25.12 0.64
N ARG A 36 -4.57 26.13 1.51
CA ARG A 36 -3.89 25.89 2.80
C ARG A 36 -4.72 24.91 3.62
N LEU A 37 -4.05 24.02 4.34
CA LEU A 37 -4.72 23.04 5.20
C LEU A 37 -5.48 23.77 6.33
N THR A 38 -6.79 23.54 6.43
CA THR A 38 -7.66 24.08 7.48
C THR A 38 -8.08 22.99 8.46
N GLY A 39 -8.50 23.38 9.67
CA GLY A 39 -9.02 22.45 10.66
C GLY A 39 -10.29 21.73 10.19
N ALA A 40 -11.19 22.44 9.50
CA ALA A 40 -12.40 21.89 8.89
C ALA A 40 -12.07 20.81 7.85
N ALA A 41 -11.05 21.03 7.02
CA ALA A 41 -10.58 20.02 6.07
C ALA A 41 -10.09 18.77 6.79
N VAL A 42 -9.27 18.90 7.84
CA VAL A 42 -8.78 17.75 8.62
C VAL A 42 -9.93 16.97 9.27
N ILE A 43 -10.91 17.66 9.84
CA ILE A 43 -12.12 17.03 10.42
C ILE A 43 -12.88 16.23 9.35
N GLY A 44 -13.16 16.82 8.19
CA GLY A 44 -13.86 16.13 7.12
C GLY A 44 -13.09 14.90 6.62
N GLN A 45 -11.76 14.98 6.56
CA GLN A 45 -10.92 13.83 6.20
C GLN A 45 -10.90 12.73 7.27
N LEU A 46 -10.92 13.09 8.56
CA LEU A 46 -11.07 12.12 9.66
C LEU A 46 -12.42 11.39 9.56
N GLU A 47 -13.50 12.12 9.26
CA GLU A 47 -14.84 11.53 9.13
C GLU A 47 -14.97 10.58 7.93
N SER A 48 -14.39 10.93 6.78
CA SER A 48 -14.31 10.05 5.61
C SER A 48 -13.47 8.80 5.93
N ALA A 49 -12.27 8.97 6.49
CA ALA A 49 -11.41 7.86 6.87
C ALA A 49 -12.09 6.93 7.91
N ARG A 50 -12.80 7.51 8.88
CA ARG A 50 -13.62 6.77 9.86
C ARG A 50 -14.68 5.92 9.18
N HIS A 51 -15.43 6.48 8.23
CA HIS A 51 -16.50 5.78 7.53
C HIS A 51 -15.96 4.61 6.69
N GLU A 52 -14.87 4.84 5.95
CA GLU A 52 -14.23 3.81 5.15
C GLU A 52 -13.64 2.68 6.02
N LEU A 53 -13.00 3.02 7.15
CA LEU A 53 -12.54 2.03 8.12
C LEU A 53 -13.69 1.23 8.73
N ALA A 54 -14.82 1.88 9.06
CA ALA A 54 -15.99 1.19 9.62
C ALA A 54 -16.57 0.19 8.62
N ALA A 55 -16.65 0.56 7.34
CA ALA A 55 -17.07 -0.35 6.28
C ALA A 55 -16.13 -1.56 6.16
N ARG A 56 -14.82 -1.35 6.27
CA ARG A 56 -13.80 -2.42 6.27
C ARG A 56 -13.92 -3.33 7.50
N ALA A 57 -14.21 -2.75 8.66
CA ALA A 57 -14.36 -3.48 9.92
C ALA A 57 -15.53 -4.49 9.87
N ALA A 58 -16.58 -4.20 9.10
CA ALA A 58 -17.71 -5.12 8.92
C ALA A 58 -17.30 -6.47 8.29
N SER A 59 -16.26 -6.49 7.45
CA SER A 59 -15.67 -7.71 6.89
C SER A 59 -14.55 -8.32 7.74
N ALA A 60 -14.16 -7.71 8.87
CA ALA A 60 -13.09 -8.17 9.75
C ALA A 60 -13.47 -8.00 11.24
N PRO A 61 -14.45 -8.76 11.76
CA PRO A 61 -15.08 -8.51 13.07
C PRO A 61 -14.13 -8.63 14.27
N HIS A 62 -13.03 -9.38 14.12
CA HIS A 62 -12.03 -9.60 15.16
C HIS A 62 -10.84 -8.63 15.08
N SER A 63 -10.81 -7.76 14.07
CA SER A 63 -9.72 -6.78 13.90
C SER A 63 -9.90 -5.55 14.80
N SER A 64 -8.81 -4.82 15.04
CA SER A 64 -8.83 -3.54 15.75
C SER A 64 -9.46 -2.38 14.95
N LEU A 65 -9.99 -2.61 13.74
CA LEU A 65 -10.48 -1.55 12.85
C LEU A 65 -11.71 -0.82 13.40
N ALA A 66 -12.64 -1.53 14.04
CA ALA A 66 -13.83 -0.90 14.64
C ALA A 66 -13.43 0.07 15.77
N ALA A 67 -12.61 -0.38 16.71
CA ALA A 67 -12.09 0.45 17.80
C ALA A 67 -11.23 1.62 17.28
N THR A 68 -10.48 1.40 16.20
CA THR A 68 -9.70 2.45 15.54
C THR A 68 -10.62 3.50 14.89
N SER A 69 -11.68 3.08 14.21
CA SER A 69 -12.71 3.97 13.65
C SER A 69 -13.37 4.82 14.74
N GLU A 70 -13.74 4.24 15.88
CA GLU A 70 -14.27 4.99 17.02
C GLU A 70 -13.29 6.04 17.54
N ARG A 71 -11.99 5.70 17.65
CA ARG A 71 -10.94 6.64 18.04
C ARG A 71 -10.78 7.79 17.04
N LEU A 72 -10.87 7.53 15.74
CA LEU A 72 -10.87 8.61 14.74
C LEU A 72 -12.05 9.58 14.94
N GLY A 73 -13.23 9.05 15.30
CA GLY A 73 -14.38 9.87 15.68
C GLY A 73 -14.08 10.77 16.89
N LYS A 74 -13.52 10.21 17.96
CA LYS A 74 -13.13 10.97 19.16
C LYS A 74 -12.10 12.06 18.85
N LEU A 75 -11.11 11.77 17.99
CA LEU A 75 -10.14 12.77 17.52
C LEU A 75 -10.82 13.90 16.74
N ALA A 76 -11.76 13.58 15.85
CA ALA A 76 -12.51 14.60 15.09
C ALA A 76 -13.33 15.50 16.01
N ASP A 77 -14.01 14.92 17.01
CA ASP A 77 -14.82 15.66 17.97
C ASP A 77 -13.96 16.55 18.89
N ALA A 78 -12.82 16.03 19.36
CA ALA A 78 -11.86 16.79 20.16
C ALA A 78 -11.28 17.96 19.36
N LEU A 79 -10.88 17.72 18.11
CA LEU A 79 -10.36 18.76 17.22
C LEU A 79 -11.43 19.82 16.93
N ARG A 80 -12.67 19.42 16.65
CA ARG A 80 -13.81 20.35 16.46
C ARG A 80 -14.03 21.23 17.69
N LYS A 81 -14.00 20.64 18.88
CA LYS A 81 -14.13 21.37 20.15
C LYS A 81 -12.98 22.35 20.36
N SER A 82 -11.75 21.94 20.04
CA SER A 82 -10.55 22.78 20.18
C SER A 82 -10.52 23.94 19.20
N LEU A 83 -11.03 23.76 17.98
CA LEU A 83 -11.07 24.79 16.95
C LEU A 83 -12.20 25.80 17.18
N GLY A 84 -13.37 25.35 17.65
CA GLY A 84 -14.54 26.23 17.79
C GLY A 84 -14.85 26.96 16.48
N ASN A 85 -14.91 28.29 16.53
CA ASN A 85 -15.19 29.13 15.36
C ASN A 85 -13.99 29.29 14.40
N ASP A 86 -12.82 28.77 14.76
CA ASP A 86 -11.59 28.92 13.98
C ASP A 86 -11.33 27.77 12.99
N ALA A 87 -12.29 26.85 12.83
CA ALA A 87 -12.14 25.66 12.00
C ALA A 87 -11.76 25.96 10.53
N GLU A 88 -12.27 27.07 9.98
CA GLU A 88 -11.99 27.49 8.60
C GLU A 88 -10.66 28.24 8.45
N LYS A 89 -10.00 28.61 9.55
CA LYS A 89 -8.71 29.30 9.47
C LYS A 89 -7.61 28.32 9.02
N PRO A 90 -6.63 28.78 8.25
CA PRO A 90 -5.43 28.00 7.95
C PRO A 90 -4.71 27.56 9.23
N ILE A 91 -4.31 26.29 9.33
CA ILE A 91 -3.73 25.72 10.57
C ILE A 91 -2.48 26.48 11.02
N ASP A 92 -1.68 27.01 10.08
CA ASP A 92 -0.47 27.80 10.33
C ASP A 92 -0.75 29.13 11.05
N THR A 93 -2.00 29.58 11.06
CA THR A 93 -2.45 30.81 11.75
C THR A 93 -3.02 30.56 13.15
N LEU A 94 -3.27 29.30 13.52
CA LEU A 94 -3.87 28.94 14.80
C LEU A 94 -2.87 29.06 15.97
N GLY A 95 -3.39 29.13 17.19
CA GLY A 95 -2.58 28.99 18.41
C GLY A 95 -1.77 27.68 18.43
N LYS A 96 -0.65 27.66 19.15
CA LYS A 96 0.34 26.55 19.09
C LYS A 96 -0.27 25.19 19.44
N ASP A 97 -1.12 25.13 20.45
CA ASP A 97 -1.71 23.88 20.95
C ASP A 97 -2.65 23.29 19.89
N VAL A 98 -3.66 24.06 19.47
CA VAL A 98 -4.64 23.67 18.44
C VAL A 98 -3.97 23.32 17.11
N ARG A 99 -2.90 24.05 16.75
CA ARG A 99 -2.08 23.77 15.57
C ARG A 99 -1.42 22.39 15.66
N GLY A 100 -0.83 22.07 16.81
CA GLY A 100 -0.21 20.76 17.07
C GLY A 100 -1.22 19.63 16.94
N SER A 101 -2.37 19.74 17.61
CA SER A 101 -3.44 18.74 17.54
C SER A 101 -3.96 18.56 16.11
N ALA A 102 -4.09 19.64 15.34
CA ALA A 102 -4.53 19.58 13.94
C ALA A 102 -3.52 18.87 13.02
N TYR A 103 -2.21 19.10 13.18
CA TYR A 103 -1.19 18.37 12.41
C TYR A 103 -1.11 16.89 12.79
N ARG A 104 -1.21 16.55 14.08
CA ARG A 104 -1.28 15.15 14.54
C ARG A 104 -2.51 14.43 13.98
N ALA A 105 -3.67 15.08 14.02
CA ALA A 105 -4.89 14.59 13.38
C ALA A 105 -4.71 14.37 11.86
N SER A 106 -4.05 15.31 11.17
CA SER A 106 -3.75 15.16 9.75
C SER A 106 -2.81 13.96 9.46
N ALA A 107 -1.80 13.74 10.31
CA ALA A 107 -0.92 12.57 10.21
C ALA A 107 -1.69 11.25 10.39
N VAL A 108 -2.59 11.19 11.36
CA VAL A 108 -3.48 10.03 11.57
C VAL A 108 -4.37 9.77 10.35
N VAL A 109 -4.92 10.81 9.73
CA VAL A 109 -5.66 10.70 8.47
C VAL A 109 -4.79 10.10 7.37
N GLN A 110 -3.58 10.62 7.17
CA GLN A 110 -2.69 10.16 6.12
C GLN A 110 -2.29 8.69 6.33
N ARG A 111 -1.98 8.31 7.58
CA ARG A 111 -1.69 6.92 7.93
C ARG A 111 -2.88 5.99 7.70
N THR A 112 -4.09 6.45 8.01
CA THR A 112 -5.32 5.67 7.79
C THR A 112 -5.60 5.47 6.29
N ARG A 113 -5.44 6.51 5.47
CA ARG A 113 -5.60 6.40 4.01
C ARG A 113 -4.55 5.47 3.41
N ALA A 114 -3.30 5.60 3.83
CA ALA A 114 -2.24 4.70 3.40
C ALA A 114 -2.56 3.24 3.74
N TYR A 115 -3.21 2.95 4.87
CA TYR A 115 -3.69 1.61 5.21
C TYR A 115 -4.79 1.14 4.25
N LEU A 116 -5.81 1.98 4.02
CA LEU A 116 -6.93 1.65 3.12
C LEU A 116 -6.42 1.35 1.70
N ASP A 117 -5.44 2.11 1.22
CA ASP A 117 -4.82 1.91 -0.09
C ASP A 117 -3.91 0.66 -0.11
N ALA A 118 -3.07 0.47 0.92
CA ALA A 118 -2.03 -0.56 0.94
C ALA A 118 -2.55 -1.98 1.22
N THR A 119 -3.72 -2.12 1.87
CA THR A 119 -4.29 -3.44 2.22
C THR A 119 -4.91 -4.17 1.03
N SER A 120 -5.04 -3.52 -0.13
CA SER A 120 -5.58 -4.16 -1.32
C SER A 120 -4.70 -5.35 -1.74
N GLY A 121 -5.29 -6.55 -1.72
CA GLY A 121 -4.62 -7.81 -2.07
C GLY A 121 -3.58 -8.33 -1.07
N CYS A 122 -3.58 -7.81 0.16
CA CYS A 122 -2.87 -8.42 1.29
C CYS A 122 -3.57 -9.69 1.79
N LEU A 123 -2.80 -10.53 2.49
CA LEU A 123 -3.29 -11.68 3.26
C LEU A 123 -4.09 -11.23 4.48
N ASP A 124 -5.07 -12.01 4.93
CA ASP A 124 -5.85 -11.66 6.13
C ASP A 124 -4.95 -11.45 7.36
N ALA A 125 -3.93 -12.30 7.54
CA ALA A 125 -2.95 -12.16 8.61
C ALA A 125 -2.11 -10.87 8.49
N ASP A 126 -1.74 -10.47 7.26
CA ASP A 126 -1.04 -9.20 7.03
C ASP A 126 -1.99 -8.03 7.23
N VAL A 127 -3.22 -8.09 6.74
CA VAL A 127 -4.25 -7.07 6.95
C VAL A 127 -4.50 -6.87 8.45
N GLU A 128 -4.57 -7.95 9.23
CA GLU A 128 -4.71 -7.90 10.68
C GLU A 128 -3.48 -7.27 11.34
N ALA A 129 -2.27 -7.68 10.98
CA ALA A 129 -1.03 -7.08 11.49
C ALA A 129 -0.90 -5.58 11.10
N MET A 130 -1.32 -5.21 9.89
CA MET A 130 -1.39 -3.83 9.43
C MET A 130 -2.42 -3.02 10.21
N ALA A 131 -3.57 -3.63 10.53
CA ALA A 131 -4.61 -3.03 11.36
C ALA A 131 -4.10 -2.76 12.79
N GLU A 132 -3.34 -3.69 13.37
CA GLU A 132 -2.71 -3.50 14.69
C GLU A 132 -1.66 -2.38 14.68
N ALA A 133 -0.84 -2.27 13.62
CA ALA A 133 0.09 -1.16 13.46
C ALA A 133 -0.64 0.19 13.37
N LEU A 134 -1.72 0.25 12.60
CA LEU A 134 -2.57 1.44 12.51
C LEU A 134 -3.20 1.77 13.87
N SER A 135 -3.81 0.78 14.54
CA SER A 135 -4.47 0.97 15.82
C SER A 135 -3.50 1.46 16.90
N THR A 136 -2.30 0.90 16.93
CA THR A 136 -1.22 1.33 17.83
C THR A 136 -0.83 2.78 17.55
N THR A 137 -0.63 3.15 16.28
CA THR A 137 -0.32 4.53 15.90
C THR A 137 -1.43 5.50 16.33
N VAL A 138 -2.69 5.19 16.02
CA VAL A 138 -3.84 6.06 16.36
C VAL A 138 -4.00 6.20 17.87
N ARG A 139 -3.85 5.11 18.63
CA ARG A 139 -3.90 5.15 20.10
C ARG A 139 -2.82 6.07 20.65
N LEU A 140 -1.58 5.84 20.25
CA LEU A 140 -0.43 6.57 20.76
C LEU A 140 -0.50 8.07 20.44
N VAL A 141 -0.95 8.44 19.23
CA VAL A 141 -1.14 9.85 18.86
C VAL A 141 -2.33 10.50 19.60
N ALA A 142 -3.38 9.73 19.90
CA ALA A 142 -4.53 10.23 20.64
C ALA A 142 -4.25 10.43 22.15
N ASP A 143 -3.31 9.66 22.70
CA ASP A 143 -2.94 9.70 24.12
C ASP A 143 -1.79 10.70 24.41
N GLU A 144 -1.22 11.36 23.40
CA GLU A 144 -0.18 12.40 23.57
C GLU A 144 -0.75 13.67 24.22
N ASP A 145 -0.12 14.12 25.32
CA ASP A 145 -0.44 15.38 25.98
C ASP A 145 -0.18 16.59 25.07
N ASP A 146 -1.11 17.55 25.08
CA ASP A 146 -1.03 18.80 24.32
C ASP A 146 0.10 19.70 24.85
N SER A 147 1.33 19.45 24.40
CA SER A 147 2.45 20.36 24.64
C SER A 147 2.39 21.56 23.68
N SER A 148 2.63 22.76 24.21
CA SER A 148 2.51 24.03 23.49
C SER A 148 3.65 24.37 22.52
N LYS A 149 4.53 23.40 22.23
CA LYS A 149 5.62 23.55 21.25
C LYS A 149 5.20 22.89 19.94
N MET A 150 5.55 23.52 18.82
CA MET A 150 5.37 22.90 17.50
C MET A 150 6.15 21.58 17.49
N GLN A 151 5.42 20.47 17.38
CA GLN A 151 5.99 19.13 17.53
C GLN A 151 6.48 18.60 16.17
N PRO A 152 7.52 17.76 16.16
CA PRO A 152 7.77 16.90 15.02
C PRO A 152 6.55 15.99 14.84
N VAL A 153 6.19 15.73 13.59
CA VAL A 153 5.03 14.90 13.26
C VAL A 153 5.46 13.86 12.26
N ILE A 154 5.24 12.58 12.57
CA ILE A 154 5.39 11.49 11.63
C ILE A 154 4.03 11.18 11.02
N ASN A 155 3.91 11.28 9.70
CA ASN A 155 2.70 10.98 8.96
C ASN A 155 2.77 9.66 8.18
N GLY A 156 3.96 9.06 8.10
CA GLY A 156 4.15 7.78 7.43
C GLY A 156 5.39 7.04 7.89
N VAL A 157 5.32 5.72 7.72
CA VAL A 157 6.48 4.83 7.70
C VAL A 157 6.48 4.22 6.31
N GLU A 158 7.64 4.22 5.65
CA GLU A 158 7.77 3.82 4.25
C GLU A 158 8.99 2.94 4.03
N THR A 159 8.94 2.07 3.02
CA THR A 159 10.14 1.46 2.46
C THR A 159 11.03 2.53 1.81
N LEU A 160 12.29 2.19 1.50
CA LEU A 160 13.21 3.15 0.85
C LEU A 160 12.72 3.64 -0.52
N ASP A 161 11.86 2.86 -1.21
CA ASP A 161 11.23 3.22 -2.47
C ASP A 161 9.83 3.85 -2.30
N HIS A 162 9.54 4.43 -1.13
CA HIS A 162 8.34 5.23 -0.84
C HIS A 162 7.01 4.46 -0.86
N ARG A 163 7.04 3.16 -0.53
CA ARG A 163 5.79 2.40 -0.34
C ARG A 163 5.40 2.43 1.14
N PRO A 164 4.10 2.61 1.47
CA PRO A 164 3.66 2.58 2.86
C PRO A 164 4.05 1.28 3.55
N LEU A 165 4.65 1.37 4.73
CA LEU A 165 5.10 0.22 5.51
C LEU A 165 4.31 0.14 6.81
N PHE A 166 3.73 -1.02 7.08
CA PHE A 166 2.95 -1.32 8.28
C PHE A 166 3.45 -2.57 8.99
N VAL A 167 3.93 -3.57 8.23
CA VAL A 167 4.39 -4.85 8.77
C VAL A 167 5.85 -5.10 8.36
N LEU A 168 6.66 -5.53 9.32
CA LEU A 168 8.00 -6.07 9.12
C LEU A 168 7.97 -7.59 9.30
N HIS A 169 8.35 -8.33 8.27
CA HIS A 169 8.56 -9.76 8.34
C HIS A 169 9.99 -10.05 8.84
N GLY A 170 10.09 -10.55 10.07
CA GLY A 170 11.34 -10.68 10.82
C GLY A 170 12.38 -11.70 10.33
N ALA A 171 12.45 -12.00 9.03
CA ALA A 171 13.40 -12.98 8.47
C ALA A 171 14.13 -12.41 7.24
N GLY A 172 15.44 -12.15 7.37
CA GLY A 172 16.29 -11.82 6.23
C GLY A 172 17.39 -10.80 6.51
N LYS A 173 17.75 -10.02 5.47
CA LYS A 173 18.61 -8.83 5.58
C LYS A 173 17.87 -7.81 6.43
N GLY A 174 18.57 -7.12 7.33
CA GLY A 174 17.95 -6.21 8.27
C GLY A 174 17.15 -5.14 7.52
N PRO A 175 15.82 -5.02 7.73
CA PRO A 175 14.98 -4.16 6.93
C PRO A 175 15.44 -2.70 7.03
N ALA A 176 15.48 -2.04 5.89
CA ALA A 176 15.73 -0.61 5.78
C ALA A 176 14.44 0.10 5.35
N PHE A 177 14.09 1.15 6.07
CA PHE A 177 12.85 1.88 5.91
C PHE A 177 13.03 3.32 6.39
N ALA A 178 12.01 4.14 6.25
CA ALA A 178 12.06 5.54 6.62
C ALA A 178 10.82 5.98 7.38
N LEU A 179 11.02 6.91 8.30
CA LEU A 179 9.98 7.75 8.88
C LEU A 179 9.85 9.01 8.03
N VAL A 180 8.65 9.36 7.62
CA VAL A 180 8.37 10.58 6.87
C VAL A 180 7.45 11.49 7.67
N GLY A 181 7.61 12.80 7.49
CA GLY A 181 6.93 13.75 8.37
C GLY A 181 7.36 15.20 8.21
N ALA A 182 7.15 15.98 9.26
CA ALA A 182 7.55 17.38 9.34
C ALA A 182 8.38 17.64 10.60
N ASN A 183 9.32 18.59 10.51
CA ASN A 183 10.22 19.01 11.58
C ASN A 183 11.04 17.88 12.21
N LEU A 184 11.34 16.84 11.42
CA LEU A 184 12.05 15.65 11.90
C LEU A 184 13.55 15.89 12.10
N PHE A 185 14.11 16.91 11.43
CA PHE A 185 15.51 17.26 11.53
C PHE A 185 15.77 18.73 11.20
N ASP A 186 16.71 19.33 11.92
CA ASP A 186 17.29 20.63 11.63
C ASP A 186 18.78 20.43 11.34
N ALA A 187 19.22 20.77 10.13
CA ALA A 187 20.59 20.54 9.67
C ALA A 187 21.66 21.29 10.50
N GLN A 188 21.25 22.24 11.35
CA GLN A 188 22.14 22.96 12.25
C GLN A 188 22.28 22.30 13.63
N CYS A 189 21.62 21.16 13.84
CA CYS A 189 21.62 20.40 15.09
C CYS A 189 22.11 18.96 14.90
N GLU A 190 22.37 18.29 16.02
CA GLU A 190 22.67 16.85 16.03
C GLU A 190 21.51 16.04 15.44
N SER A 191 21.85 14.89 14.85
CA SER A 191 20.87 13.97 14.29
C SER A 191 19.85 13.50 15.35
N PRO A 192 18.59 13.27 14.94
CA PRO A 192 17.57 12.73 15.82
C PRO A 192 17.98 11.38 16.41
N VAL A 193 17.57 11.15 17.64
CA VAL A 193 17.71 9.85 18.30
C VAL A 193 16.43 9.06 18.07
N VAL A 194 16.57 7.79 17.64
CA VAL A 194 15.46 6.88 17.43
C VAL A 194 15.64 5.63 18.28
N THR A 195 14.64 5.30 19.08
CA THR A 195 14.60 4.08 19.91
C THR A 195 13.32 3.30 19.66
N ALA A 196 13.34 1.98 19.88
CA ALA A 196 12.19 1.11 19.71
C ALA A 196 11.72 0.47 21.02
N THR A 197 10.41 0.46 21.24
CA THR A 197 9.73 -0.27 22.33
C THR A 197 8.67 -1.22 21.78
N ASP A 198 8.15 -2.10 22.64
CA ASP A 198 6.88 -2.77 22.40
C ASP A 198 5.69 -1.82 22.63
N GLY A 199 4.48 -2.32 22.44
CA GLY A 199 3.23 -1.57 22.62
C GLY A 199 2.94 -1.17 24.07
N GLN A 200 3.68 -1.76 25.03
CA GLN A 200 3.61 -1.53 26.46
C GLN A 200 4.73 -0.60 26.96
N GLY A 201 5.62 -0.15 26.07
CA GLY A 201 6.72 0.78 26.38
C GLY A 201 8.01 0.11 26.86
N LYS A 202 8.11 -1.23 26.83
CA LYS A 202 9.35 -1.93 27.15
C LYS A 202 10.31 -1.85 25.95
N LEU A 203 11.58 -1.54 26.20
CA LEU A 203 12.60 -1.50 25.16
C LEU A 203 12.72 -2.83 24.41
N GLN A 204 12.77 -2.74 23.08
CA GLN A 204 13.05 -3.87 22.21
C GLN A 204 14.53 -4.26 22.33
N SER A 205 14.82 -5.56 22.28
CA SER A 205 16.20 -6.06 22.27
C SER A 205 16.97 -5.65 21.01
N VAL A 206 16.24 -5.45 19.91
CA VAL A 206 16.74 -4.98 18.64
C VAL A 206 16.36 -3.51 18.52
N GLN A 207 17.34 -2.63 18.35
CA GLN A 207 17.16 -1.20 18.15
C GLN A 207 17.50 -0.82 16.71
N PRO A 208 16.76 0.12 16.08
CA PRO A 208 17.10 0.59 14.75
C PRO A 208 18.29 1.56 14.83
N SER A 209 19.11 1.60 13.79
CA SER A 209 20.14 2.63 13.59
C SER A 209 19.67 3.66 12.57
N VAL A 210 19.92 4.94 12.83
CA VAL A 210 19.70 6.02 11.86
C VAL A 210 20.78 5.96 10.78
N THR A 211 20.38 5.88 9.51
CA THR A 211 21.30 5.79 8.36
C THR A 211 21.31 7.04 7.49
N GLY A 212 20.27 7.87 7.59
CA GLY A 212 20.12 9.09 6.80
C GLY A 212 19.07 10.01 7.39
N VAL A 213 19.28 11.33 7.29
CA VAL A 213 18.37 12.33 7.88
C VAL A 213 18.17 13.51 6.94
N LEU A 214 16.91 13.91 6.78
CA LEU A 214 16.41 15.07 6.05
C LEU A 214 15.33 15.75 6.90
N PRO A 215 15.02 17.04 6.67
CA PRO A 215 14.04 17.77 7.48
C PRO A 215 12.65 17.10 7.59
N ASN A 216 12.28 16.31 6.59
CA ASN A 216 11.01 15.59 6.48
C ASN A 216 11.17 14.06 6.45
N ARG A 217 12.38 13.51 6.68
CA ARG A 217 12.62 12.07 6.53
C ARG A 217 13.79 11.57 7.38
N ILE A 218 13.59 10.45 8.08
CA ILE A 218 14.64 9.74 8.83
C ILE A 218 14.71 8.32 8.29
N GLU A 219 15.82 7.94 7.68
CA GLU A 219 16.09 6.56 7.27
C GLU A 219 16.63 5.75 8.45
N LEU A 220 16.11 4.54 8.56
CA LEU A 220 16.39 3.58 9.61
C LEU A 220 16.79 2.25 9.00
N LYS A 221 17.70 1.55 9.68
CA LYS A 221 18.05 0.17 9.38
C LYS A 221 17.99 -0.66 10.67
N VAL A 222 17.35 -1.82 10.60
CA VAL A 222 17.45 -2.84 11.65
C VAL A 222 18.72 -3.65 11.42
N PRO A 223 19.46 -4.05 12.47
CA PRO A 223 20.68 -4.85 12.32
C PRO A 223 20.46 -6.13 11.50
N ASP A 224 21.43 -6.48 10.64
CA ASP A 224 21.35 -7.67 9.80
C ASP A 224 21.33 -8.95 10.66
N GLY A 225 20.45 -9.89 10.32
CA GLY A 225 20.29 -11.14 11.08
C GLY A 225 19.59 -10.99 12.43
N ALA A 226 19.10 -9.80 12.77
CA ALA A 226 18.34 -9.58 14.00
C ALA A 226 16.97 -10.26 13.92
N ALA A 227 16.65 -11.07 14.93
CA ALA A 227 15.32 -11.64 15.10
C ALA A 227 14.43 -10.63 15.84
N LEU A 228 13.56 -9.94 15.09
CA LEU A 228 12.53 -9.08 15.67
C LEU A 228 11.46 -9.95 16.34
N ALA A 229 11.12 -9.62 17.59
CA ALA A 229 10.04 -10.30 18.30
C ALA A 229 8.69 -9.91 17.68
N PRO A 230 7.79 -10.88 17.42
CA PRO A 230 6.43 -10.57 16.96
C PRO A 230 5.70 -9.64 17.94
N GLY A 231 4.98 -8.67 17.41
CA GLY A 231 4.33 -7.62 18.22
C GLY A 231 4.57 -6.22 17.67
N SER A 232 4.08 -5.22 18.39
CA SER A 232 4.30 -3.82 18.01
C SER A 232 5.77 -3.43 18.14
N TYR A 233 6.28 -2.71 17.16
CA TYR A 233 7.59 -2.09 17.16
C TYR A 233 7.38 -0.58 17.07
N VAL A 234 7.30 0.05 18.24
CA VAL A 234 7.00 1.47 18.40
C VAL A 234 8.29 2.26 18.36
N LEU A 235 8.43 3.08 17.33
CA LEU A 235 9.56 3.95 17.07
C LEU A 235 9.33 5.29 17.77
N HIS A 236 10.27 5.65 18.62
CA HIS A 236 10.28 6.88 19.39
C HIS A 236 11.37 7.79 18.84
N VAL A 237 10.99 8.98 18.38
CA VAL A 237 11.90 9.93 17.75
C VAL A 237 12.03 11.18 18.62
N VAL A 238 13.27 11.50 19.00
CA VAL A 238 13.61 12.75 19.67
C VAL A 238 14.49 13.57 18.73
N ALA A 239 13.88 14.56 18.08
CA ALA A 239 14.58 15.50 17.20
C ALA A 239 15.02 16.76 17.97
N LYS A 240 16.01 17.47 17.43
CA LYS A 240 16.41 18.80 17.92
C LYS A 240 16.07 19.86 16.89
N HIS A 241 15.77 21.07 17.36
CA HIS A 241 15.56 22.23 16.51
C HIS A 241 16.33 23.43 17.06
N LYS A 242 16.88 24.25 16.15
CA LYS A 242 17.60 25.45 16.53
C LYS A 242 16.64 26.60 16.79
N ALA A 243 16.56 27.02 18.04
CA ALA A 243 15.87 28.24 18.41
C ALA A 243 16.83 29.44 18.33
N PHE A 244 16.32 30.59 17.89
CA PHE A 244 17.04 31.85 17.91
C PHE A 244 17.52 32.16 19.34
N LEU A 245 18.82 32.44 19.51
CA LEU A 245 19.52 32.74 20.78
C LEU A 245 19.68 31.58 21.79
N VAL A 246 18.95 30.46 21.67
CA VAL A 246 19.01 29.34 22.64
C VAL A 246 19.80 28.14 22.10
N GLY A 247 20.16 28.15 20.82
CA GLY A 247 20.84 27.03 20.17
C GLY A 247 19.92 25.84 19.92
N CYS A 248 20.49 24.64 19.83
CA CYS A 248 19.74 23.42 19.58
C CYS A 248 19.06 22.92 20.84
N SER A 249 17.72 22.80 20.78
CA SER A 249 16.90 22.29 21.89
C SER A 249 16.14 21.05 21.45
N ALA A 250 15.92 20.11 22.39
CA ALA A 250 15.10 18.94 22.14
C ALA A 250 13.65 19.37 21.86
N GLN A 251 13.11 18.85 20.77
CA GLN A 251 11.69 18.92 20.48
C GLN A 251 10.95 17.85 21.29
N PRO A 252 9.63 17.98 21.49
CA PRO A 252 8.81 16.89 22.00
C PRO A 252 9.03 15.62 21.19
N GLN A 253 8.93 14.48 21.87
CA GLN A 253 9.02 13.18 21.22
C GLN A 253 7.85 13.03 20.24
N THR A 254 8.10 12.35 19.11
CA THR A 254 7.05 11.88 18.21
C THR A 254 7.23 10.40 17.96
N ILE A 255 6.13 9.71 17.64
CA ILE A 255 6.07 8.26 17.61
C ILE A 255 5.45 7.75 16.31
N ALA A 256 5.89 6.56 15.91
CA ALA A 256 5.28 5.79 14.84
C ALA A 256 5.32 4.30 15.19
N ALA A 257 4.36 3.52 14.68
CA ALA A 257 4.35 2.08 14.90
C ALA A 257 4.31 1.30 13.60
N VAL A 258 5.07 0.21 13.59
CA VAL A 258 4.92 -0.92 12.67
C VAL A 258 4.68 -2.18 13.49
N GLN A 259 4.09 -3.19 12.87
CA GLN A 259 3.90 -4.50 13.46
C GLN A 259 4.99 -5.44 12.97
N VAL A 260 5.59 -6.20 13.87
CA VAL A 260 6.45 -7.33 13.49
C VAL A 260 5.58 -8.58 13.47
N ALA A 261 5.54 -9.26 12.35
CA ALA A 261 4.79 -10.50 12.17
C ALA A 261 5.63 -11.53 11.40
N PRO A 262 5.48 -12.83 11.67
CA PRO A 262 6.13 -13.84 10.85
C PRO A 262 5.67 -13.72 9.39
N PRO A 263 6.54 -13.99 8.39
CA PRO A 263 6.12 -14.05 7.00
C PRO A 263 5.08 -15.16 6.84
N VAL A 264 4.04 -14.88 6.06
CA VAL A 264 3.02 -15.87 5.79
C VAL A 264 3.60 -16.97 4.90
N LYS A 265 3.60 -18.21 5.41
CA LYS A 265 3.98 -19.38 4.62
C LYS A 265 2.82 -19.77 3.73
N VAL A 266 3.05 -19.76 2.43
CA VAL A 266 2.08 -20.19 1.42
C VAL A 266 2.70 -21.33 0.62
N SER A 267 1.97 -22.42 0.51
CA SER A 267 2.30 -23.51 -0.43
C SER A 267 1.18 -23.64 -1.45
N LEU A 268 1.55 -23.87 -2.70
CA LEU A 268 0.60 -23.90 -3.80
C LEU A 268 0.76 -25.21 -4.57
N SER A 269 -0.34 -25.93 -4.68
CA SER A 269 -0.45 -27.08 -5.58
C SER A 269 -1.34 -26.74 -6.77
N TYR A 270 -1.06 -27.37 -7.90
CA TYR A 270 -1.80 -27.19 -9.14
C TYR A 270 -2.25 -28.53 -9.73
N GLY A 271 -3.26 -28.47 -10.60
CA GLY A 271 -3.64 -29.54 -11.50
C GLY A 271 -3.87 -28.99 -12.91
N VAL A 272 -3.40 -29.71 -13.93
CA VAL A 272 -3.69 -29.43 -15.35
C VAL A 272 -4.29 -30.67 -15.99
N ALA A 273 -5.53 -30.57 -16.43
CA ALA A 273 -6.18 -31.59 -17.23
C ALA A 273 -6.25 -31.15 -18.69
N ALA A 274 -5.96 -32.06 -19.61
CA ALA A 274 -6.14 -31.85 -21.04
C ALA A 274 -7.35 -32.65 -21.53
N THR A 275 -8.16 -32.04 -22.39
CA THR A 275 -9.18 -32.76 -23.16
C THR A 275 -8.68 -32.91 -24.58
N CYS A 276 -8.63 -34.15 -25.05
CA CYS A 276 -8.00 -34.52 -26.31
C CYS A 276 -9.04 -35.19 -27.21
N ARG A 277 -8.91 -35.00 -28.52
CA ARG A 277 -9.75 -35.72 -29.47
C ARG A 277 -9.13 -37.08 -29.78
N ALA A 278 -9.88 -38.15 -29.55
CA ALA A 278 -9.47 -39.52 -29.87
C ALA A 278 -10.63 -40.27 -30.51
N GLY A 279 -10.44 -40.75 -31.76
CA GLY A 279 -11.47 -41.54 -32.46
C GLY A 279 -12.79 -40.79 -32.71
N GLY A 280 -12.76 -39.45 -32.82
CA GLY A 280 -13.95 -38.62 -33.03
C GLY A 280 -14.72 -38.22 -31.77
N ALA A 281 -14.28 -38.69 -30.59
CA ALA A 281 -14.83 -38.29 -29.29
C ALA A 281 -13.80 -37.48 -28.48
N ASP A 282 -14.29 -36.51 -27.72
CA ASP A 282 -13.47 -35.72 -26.81
C ASP A 282 -13.34 -36.47 -25.47
N ARG A 283 -12.11 -36.71 -25.03
CA ARG A 283 -11.80 -37.41 -23.77
C ARG A 283 -10.88 -36.58 -22.92
N THR A 284 -11.29 -36.31 -21.68
CA THR A 284 -10.44 -35.67 -20.67
C THR A 284 -9.46 -36.68 -20.08
N LEU A 285 -8.18 -36.35 -20.09
CA LEU A 285 -7.12 -37.11 -19.45
C LEU A 285 -7.09 -36.84 -17.93
N PRO A 286 -6.56 -37.78 -17.12
CA PRO A 286 -6.30 -37.51 -15.71
C PRO A 286 -5.44 -36.25 -15.53
N PRO A 287 -5.73 -35.40 -14.52
CA PRO A 287 -4.97 -34.19 -14.30
C PRO A 287 -3.53 -34.50 -13.89
N VAL A 288 -2.57 -33.82 -14.51
CA VAL A 288 -1.19 -33.77 -14.03
C VAL A 288 -1.17 -32.81 -12.86
N THR A 289 -0.74 -33.29 -11.69
CA THR A 289 -0.69 -32.50 -10.46
C THR A 289 0.75 -32.24 -10.05
N GLY A 290 0.97 -31.13 -9.34
CA GLY A 290 2.28 -30.78 -8.83
C GLY A 290 2.20 -29.69 -7.77
N THR A 291 3.36 -29.37 -7.19
CA THR A 291 3.53 -28.27 -6.24
C THR A 291 4.43 -27.22 -6.85
N MET A 292 4.08 -25.95 -6.66
CA MET A 292 4.91 -24.84 -7.06
C MET A 292 6.06 -24.66 -6.04
N PRO A 293 7.25 -24.25 -6.50
CA PRO A 293 8.30 -23.80 -5.60
C PRO A 293 7.83 -22.64 -4.72
N ASP A 294 8.54 -22.42 -3.61
CA ASP A 294 8.31 -21.24 -2.77
C ASP A 294 8.51 -19.96 -3.59
N LEU A 295 7.56 -19.03 -3.48
CA LEU A 295 7.52 -17.85 -4.31
C LEU A 295 8.61 -16.84 -3.97
N ALA A 296 9.13 -16.83 -2.74
CA ALA A 296 10.14 -15.86 -2.28
C ALA A 296 9.89 -14.39 -2.74
N GLY A 297 8.62 -14.01 -2.94
CA GLY A 297 8.21 -12.70 -3.46
C GLY A 297 8.30 -12.47 -4.98
N GLY A 298 8.68 -13.47 -5.77
CA GLY A 298 8.89 -13.37 -7.23
C GLY A 298 7.97 -14.26 -8.07
N ILE A 299 8.27 -14.32 -9.38
CA ILE A 299 7.59 -15.21 -10.33
C ILE A 299 8.25 -16.59 -10.28
N VAL A 300 7.44 -17.63 -10.15
CA VAL A 300 7.89 -19.03 -10.26
C VAL A 300 7.18 -19.72 -11.41
N ALA A 301 7.90 -20.62 -12.10
CA ALA A 301 7.38 -21.35 -13.25
C ALA A 301 7.68 -22.84 -13.11
N GLN A 302 6.75 -23.68 -13.54
CA GLN A 302 6.89 -25.13 -13.55
C GLN A 302 6.42 -25.69 -14.89
N GLN A 303 7.26 -26.51 -15.51
CA GLN A 303 6.90 -27.21 -16.74
C GLN A 303 5.98 -28.39 -16.43
N VAL A 304 4.95 -28.58 -17.26
CA VAL A 304 3.96 -29.64 -17.11
C VAL A 304 4.05 -30.57 -18.32
N ALA A 305 4.51 -31.80 -18.07
CA ALA A 305 4.49 -32.85 -19.08
C ALA A 305 3.07 -33.40 -19.23
N ILE A 306 2.40 -33.06 -20.33
CA ILE A 306 1.09 -33.60 -20.68
C ILE A 306 1.30 -34.68 -21.74
N ASP A 307 1.39 -35.92 -21.25
CA ASP A 307 1.58 -37.10 -22.09
C ASP A 307 0.23 -37.68 -22.56
N GLY A 308 0.23 -38.31 -23.74
CA GLY A 308 -0.97 -38.96 -24.28
C GLY A 308 -1.99 -38.03 -24.96
N CYS A 309 -1.64 -36.77 -25.19
CA CYS A 309 -2.47 -35.78 -25.90
C CYS A 309 -1.70 -35.11 -27.05
N ALA A 310 -1.82 -35.65 -28.26
CA ALA A 310 -1.20 -35.07 -29.45
C ALA A 310 -1.96 -33.82 -29.94
N GLU A 311 -3.30 -33.89 -29.96
CA GLU A 311 -4.19 -32.82 -30.39
C GLU A 311 -5.14 -32.40 -29.24
N PRO A 312 -4.66 -31.52 -28.33
CA PRO A 312 -5.49 -30.97 -27.27
C PRO A 312 -6.57 -30.06 -27.85
N VAL A 313 -7.81 -30.23 -27.39
CA VAL A 313 -8.98 -29.40 -27.73
C VAL A 313 -9.17 -28.31 -26.67
N SER A 314 -8.98 -28.66 -25.40
CA SER A 314 -9.05 -27.73 -24.27
C SER A 314 -8.11 -28.14 -23.14
N TYR A 315 -7.80 -27.17 -22.29
CA TYR A 315 -7.13 -27.40 -21.01
C TYR A 315 -8.01 -26.87 -19.88
N ALA A 316 -7.94 -27.52 -18.73
CA ALA A 316 -8.54 -27.05 -17.50
C ALA A 316 -7.48 -27.03 -16.39
N ILE A 317 -7.43 -25.93 -15.62
CA ILE A 317 -6.52 -25.82 -14.48
C ILE A 317 -7.29 -25.74 -13.16
N THR A 318 -6.70 -26.36 -12.14
CA THR A 318 -7.08 -26.21 -10.73
C THR A 318 -5.87 -25.75 -9.93
N ALA A 319 -6.15 -25.06 -8.84
CA ALA A 319 -5.15 -24.62 -7.89
C ALA A 319 -5.64 -24.89 -6.47
N LYS A 320 -4.74 -25.20 -5.55
CA LYS A 320 -5.02 -25.22 -4.12
C LYS A 320 -3.89 -24.51 -3.37
N VAL A 321 -4.24 -23.42 -2.72
CA VAL A 321 -3.38 -22.65 -1.82
C VAL A 321 -3.53 -23.22 -0.41
N THR A 322 -2.43 -23.55 0.24
CA THR A 322 -2.39 -24.01 1.64
C THR A 322 -1.55 -23.04 2.45
N PHE A 323 -2.13 -22.55 3.54
CA PHE A 323 -1.54 -21.58 4.45
C PHE A 323 -0.77 -22.27 5.57
N GLY A 324 0.15 -21.54 6.21
CA GLY A 324 0.95 -22.06 7.33
C GLY A 324 0.13 -22.49 8.55
N ASP A 325 -1.11 -22.01 8.68
CA ASP A 325 -2.09 -22.42 9.70
C ASP A 325 -2.85 -23.71 9.34
N GLY A 326 -2.59 -24.28 8.15
CA GLY A 326 -3.24 -25.49 7.63
C GLY A 326 -4.53 -25.24 6.86
N HIS A 327 -5.07 -24.01 6.85
CA HIS A 327 -6.23 -23.67 6.03
C HIS A 327 -5.89 -23.80 4.54
N SER A 328 -6.89 -24.12 3.70
CA SER A 328 -6.67 -24.23 2.26
C SER A 328 -7.86 -23.71 1.45
N VAL A 329 -7.55 -23.07 0.33
CA VAL A 329 -8.54 -22.59 -0.64
C VAL A 329 -8.23 -23.16 -2.00
N SER A 330 -9.24 -23.66 -2.70
CA SER A 330 -9.11 -24.21 -4.05
C SER A 330 -9.78 -23.29 -5.09
N VAL A 331 -9.18 -23.19 -6.27
CA VAL A 331 -9.67 -22.42 -7.41
C VAL A 331 -9.78 -23.36 -8.63
N GLY A 332 -10.86 -23.22 -9.39
CA GLY A 332 -11.14 -24.01 -10.58
C GLY A 332 -12.01 -25.25 -10.34
N PRO A 333 -12.19 -26.10 -11.37
CA PRO A 333 -11.49 -26.06 -12.66
C PRO A 333 -11.88 -24.87 -13.52
N ILE A 334 -10.89 -24.21 -14.13
CA ILE A 334 -11.10 -23.16 -15.13
C ILE A 334 -10.64 -23.71 -16.47
N SER A 335 -11.54 -23.79 -17.46
CA SER A 335 -11.26 -24.39 -18.76
C SER A 335 -11.18 -23.33 -19.86
N GLN A 336 -10.24 -23.52 -20.78
CA GLN A 336 -10.12 -22.75 -22.02
C GLN A 336 -9.77 -23.65 -23.20
N VAL A 337 -10.02 -23.17 -24.42
CA VAL A 337 -9.59 -23.84 -25.65
C VAL A 337 -8.07 -23.98 -25.69
N ALA A 338 -7.55 -25.01 -26.36
CA ALA A 338 -6.13 -25.38 -26.28
C ALA A 338 -5.14 -24.32 -26.78
N SER A 339 -5.60 -23.36 -27.60
CA SER A 339 -4.80 -22.22 -28.08
C SER A 339 -4.80 -21.02 -27.13
N ALA A 340 -5.62 -21.04 -26.07
CA ALA A 340 -5.76 -19.93 -25.14
C ALA A 340 -5.07 -20.23 -23.81
N GLY A 341 -4.29 -19.26 -23.33
CA GLY A 341 -3.78 -19.28 -21.96
C GLY A 341 -4.92 -19.12 -20.95
N ILE A 342 -4.70 -19.64 -19.74
CA ILE A 342 -5.62 -19.44 -18.61
C ILE A 342 -4.92 -18.57 -17.59
N THR A 343 -5.60 -17.60 -17.00
CA THR A 343 -5.11 -16.88 -15.82
C THR A 343 -6.21 -16.87 -14.76
N ALA A 344 -5.87 -17.36 -13.58
CA ALA A 344 -6.75 -17.45 -12.43
C ALA A 344 -6.21 -16.55 -11.32
N GLY A 345 -7.08 -15.70 -10.77
CA GLY A 345 -6.80 -15.06 -9.49
C GLY A 345 -6.78 -16.14 -8.41
N LEU A 346 -5.70 -16.15 -7.62
CA LEU A 346 -5.65 -16.91 -6.39
C LEU A 346 -5.95 -15.97 -5.22
N PRO A 347 -6.29 -16.51 -4.04
CA PRO A 347 -6.20 -15.76 -2.80
C PRO A 347 -4.88 -14.99 -2.69
N THR A 348 -4.86 -13.96 -1.83
CA THR A 348 -3.61 -13.30 -1.39
C THR A 348 -2.87 -12.49 -2.45
N GLY A 349 -3.60 -12.02 -3.47
CA GLY A 349 -3.00 -11.23 -4.54
C GLY A 349 -2.03 -12.06 -5.39
N LEU A 350 -2.15 -13.38 -5.41
CA LEU A 350 -1.41 -14.25 -6.33
C LEU A 350 -2.23 -14.49 -7.60
N SER A 351 -1.55 -14.81 -8.69
CA SER A 351 -2.18 -15.26 -9.93
C SER A 351 -1.48 -16.51 -10.43
N LEU A 352 -2.26 -17.50 -10.84
CA LEU A 352 -1.81 -18.71 -11.51
C LEU A 352 -2.11 -18.55 -13.01
N SER A 353 -1.12 -18.76 -13.87
CA SER A 353 -1.32 -18.75 -15.31
C SER A 353 -0.85 -20.06 -15.93
N TRP A 354 -1.60 -20.54 -16.92
CA TRP A 354 -1.20 -21.64 -17.80
C TRP A 354 -0.93 -21.10 -19.20
N ASP A 355 0.25 -21.39 -19.73
CA ASP A 355 0.59 -21.14 -21.12
C ASP A 355 0.68 -22.48 -21.88
N PRO A 356 -0.28 -22.77 -22.78
CA PRO A 356 -0.28 -24.01 -23.56
C PRO A 356 0.86 -24.08 -24.58
N SER A 357 1.42 -22.94 -25.01
CA SER A 357 2.45 -22.87 -26.05
C SER A 357 3.79 -23.43 -25.55
N VAL A 358 4.12 -23.15 -24.30
CA VAL A 358 5.34 -23.63 -23.63
C VAL A 358 5.05 -24.75 -22.62
N ARG A 359 3.78 -25.10 -22.41
CA ARG A 359 3.30 -26.09 -21.43
C ARG A 359 3.83 -25.81 -20.02
N GLN A 360 3.68 -24.57 -19.57
CA GLN A 360 4.14 -24.12 -18.26
C GLN A 360 3.01 -23.53 -17.45
N ILE A 361 3.05 -23.81 -16.14
CA ILE A 361 2.33 -23.06 -15.13
C ILE A 361 3.26 -21.99 -14.56
N PHE A 362 2.72 -20.78 -14.40
CA PHE A 362 3.36 -19.66 -13.74
C PHE A 362 2.56 -19.25 -12.54
N VAL A 363 3.24 -18.87 -11.47
CA VAL A 363 2.63 -18.14 -10.38
C VAL A 363 3.41 -16.87 -10.19
N ARG A 364 2.67 -15.79 -10.08
CA ARG A 364 3.24 -14.48 -9.80
C ARG A 364 2.37 -13.73 -8.81
N PRO A 365 2.98 -12.84 -8.03
CA PRO A 365 2.23 -11.77 -7.40
C PRO A 365 1.50 -10.96 -8.49
N SER A 366 0.24 -10.65 -8.25
CA SER A 366 -0.62 -9.88 -9.16
C SER A 366 -0.33 -8.37 -9.00
N ALA A 367 -0.94 -7.53 -9.85
CA ALA A 367 -0.85 -6.08 -9.71
C ALA A 367 -1.41 -5.55 -8.36
N THR A 368 -2.13 -6.38 -7.61
CA THR A 368 -2.63 -6.11 -6.26
C THR A 368 -1.74 -6.77 -5.20
N THR A 369 -0.42 -6.78 -5.38
CA THR A 369 0.52 -7.19 -4.33
C THR A 369 0.33 -6.33 -3.09
N CYS A 370 0.34 -6.98 -1.92
CA CYS A 370 0.36 -6.31 -0.63
C CYS A 370 1.47 -5.26 -0.60
N LYS A 371 1.12 -4.00 -0.35
CA LYS A 371 2.11 -2.89 -0.32
C LYS A 371 2.60 -2.58 1.08
N GLY A 372 1.84 -3.02 2.09
CA GLY A 372 2.04 -2.66 3.50
C GLY A 372 2.94 -3.58 4.30
N ALA A 373 3.37 -4.70 3.74
CA ALA A 373 4.16 -5.71 4.42
C ALA A 373 5.50 -5.94 3.70
N TYR A 374 6.59 -6.02 4.46
CA TYR A 374 7.95 -6.09 3.93
C TYR A 374 8.82 -7.12 4.65
#